data_AF-A0A7K0QYC8-F1
#
_entry.id   AF-A0A7K0QYC8-F1
#
_cell.length_a   1.000
_cell.length_b   1.000
_cell.length_c   1.000
_cell.angle_alpha   90.00
_cell.angle_beta   90.00
_cell.angle_gamma   90.00
#
_symmetry.space_group_name_H-M   'P 1'
#
loop_
_entity.id
_entity.type
_entity.pdbx_description
1 polymer ?
#
loop_
_entity_poly.entity_id
_entity_poly.type
_entity_poly.pdbx_seq_one_letter_code
_entity_poly.pdbx_strand_id
1 'polypeptide(L)'
;DVEQFEWLEREVANADRPVVLASHHPLSKMFNGYAPTGRRVCVEEIQKMLLKYPNLIAWFAGHEHRHHIKWVGAEEEVRGFWQIETASHADWPQQSRTIEIVRDATGDIYFGLSIVDHAGGSGYGDAKSPLEIAALSRVLSANIWQKRAELGANHDVNWWCGRASDRNVILKINKR
;
A
#
# COMPACT_ATOMS: atom_id res chain seq x y z
N ASP A 1 -19.62 -1.04 10.30
CA ASP A 1 -18.28 -1.10 10.92
C ASP A 1 -18.15 -2.21 11.94
N VAL A 2 -18.91 -2.20 13.04
CA VAL A 2 -18.74 -3.17 14.16
C VAL A 2 -18.79 -4.62 13.69
N GLU A 3 -19.81 -5.02 12.92
CA GLU A 3 -19.94 -6.40 12.42
C GLU A 3 -18.75 -6.83 11.55
N GLN A 4 -18.28 -5.95 10.66
CA GLN A 4 -17.11 -6.22 9.80
C GLN A 4 -15.82 -6.30 10.62
N PHE A 5 -15.68 -5.45 11.65
CA PHE A 5 -14.53 -5.48 12.55
C PHE A 5 -14.48 -6.77 13.37
N GLU A 6 -15.61 -7.21 13.91
CA GLU A 6 -15.70 -8.48 14.65
C GLU A 6 -15.49 -9.69 13.74
N TRP A 7 -16.02 -9.65 12.51
CA TRP A 7 -15.73 -10.67 11.50
C TRP A 7 -14.23 -10.74 11.21
N LEU A 8 -13.58 -9.60 10.96
CA LEU A 8 -12.15 -9.54 10.71
C LEU A 8 -11.34 -10.10 11.88
N GLU A 9 -11.68 -9.73 13.12
CA GLU A 9 -11.02 -10.28 14.32
C GLU A 9 -11.15 -11.81 14.38
N ARG A 10 -12.32 -12.37 14.07
CA ARG A 10 -12.53 -13.83 14.03
C ARG A 10 -11.69 -14.51 12.95
N GLU A 11 -11.63 -13.95 11.74
CA GLU A 11 -10.84 -14.53 10.64
C GLU A 11 -9.35 -14.57 10.99
N VAL A 12 -8.81 -13.46 11.54
CA VAL A 12 -7.40 -13.37 11.91
C VAL A 12 -7.08 -14.26 13.12
N ALA A 13 -7.96 -14.30 14.12
CA ALA A 13 -7.77 -15.09 15.34
C ALA A 13 -7.74 -16.61 15.07
N ASN A 14 -8.53 -17.08 14.11
CA ASN A 14 -8.64 -18.51 13.79
C ASN A 14 -7.62 -19.00 12.76
N ALA A 15 -6.79 -18.12 12.21
CA ALA A 15 -5.82 -18.50 11.17
C ALA A 15 -4.58 -19.18 11.76
N ASP A 16 -4.30 -20.38 11.26
CA ASP A 16 -3.13 -21.22 11.57
C ASP A 16 -1.90 -20.93 10.67
N ARG A 17 -2.07 -20.02 9.71
CA ARG A 17 -1.08 -19.61 8.70
C ARG A 17 -0.90 -18.10 8.69
N PRO A 18 0.20 -17.58 8.11
CA PRO A 18 0.37 -16.15 7.94
C PRO A 18 -0.82 -15.52 7.19
N VAL A 19 -1.28 -14.37 7.70
CA VAL A 19 -2.41 -13.60 7.18
C VAL A 19 -1.89 -12.35 6.50
N VAL A 20 -2.46 -12.05 5.34
CA VAL A 20 -2.27 -10.78 4.62
C VAL A 20 -3.64 -10.14 4.45
N LEU A 21 -3.76 -8.88 4.87
CA LEU A 21 -4.97 -8.09 4.63
C LEU A 21 -4.86 -7.34 3.31
N ALA A 22 -5.99 -7.20 2.62
CA ALA A 22 -6.09 -6.36 1.43
C ALA A 22 -7.33 -5.47 1.55
N SER A 23 -7.17 -4.18 1.32
CA SER A 23 -8.27 -3.21 1.29
C SER A 23 -7.99 -2.07 0.32
N HIS A 24 -9.03 -1.32 -0.02
CA HIS A 24 -8.84 -0.09 -0.78
C HIS A 24 -8.12 0.98 0.07
N HIS A 25 -8.64 1.27 1.26
CA HIS A 25 -8.10 2.32 2.15
C HIS A 25 -7.01 1.76 3.07
N PRO A 26 -5.87 2.46 3.24
CA PRO A 26 -4.89 2.15 4.27
C PRO A 26 -5.40 2.53 5.66
N LEU A 27 -4.75 1.99 6.71
CA LEU A 27 -5.11 2.24 8.10
C LEU A 27 -5.18 3.75 8.45
N SER A 28 -4.26 4.54 7.90
CA SER A 28 -4.20 6.00 8.12
C SER A 28 -5.41 6.77 7.58
N LYS A 29 -6.29 6.13 6.80
CA LYS A 29 -7.49 6.74 6.22
C LYS A 29 -8.77 6.34 6.95
N MET A 30 -8.66 5.47 7.96
CA MET A 30 -9.77 5.03 8.81
C MET A 30 -9.92 5.94 10.04
N PHE A 31 -9.81 7.26 9.90
CA PHE A 31 -9.80 8.20 11.03
C PHE A 31 -11.14 8.94 11.25
N ASN A 32 -12.05 8.90 10.27
CA ASN A 32 -13.30 9.65 10.36
C ASN A 32 -14.33 8.93 11.24
N GLY A 33 -14.40 9.34 12.51
CA GLY A 33 -15.36 8.81 13.48
C GLY A 33 -16.77 9.39 13.39
N TYR A 34 -17.05 10.30 12.45
CA TYR A 34 -18.40 10.87 12.32
C TYR A 34 -19.41 9.78 11.92
N ALA A 35 -20.44 9.64 12.75
CA ALA A 35 -21.59 8.76 12.53
C ALA A 35 -22.87 9.45 13.03
N PRO A 36 -23.78 9.85 12.12
CA PRO A 36 -25.12 10.30 12.51
C PRO A 36 -25.92 9.20 13.22
N THR A 37 -25.65 7.94 12.90
CA THR A 37 -26.23 6.75 13.55
C THR A 37 -25.19 5.65 13.70
N GLY A 38 -25.32 4.87 14.78
CA GLY A 38 -24.41 3.75 15.05
C GLY A 38 -23.01 4.17 15.48
N ARG A 39 -22.10 3.19 15.50
CA ARG A 39 -20.71 3.34 15.94
C ARG A 39 -19.76 3.11 14.77
N ARG A 40 -18.77 3.99 14.62
CA ARG A 40 -17.62 3.80 13.73
C ARG A 40 -16.49 3.10 14.47
N VAL A 41 -15.74 2.29 13.74
CA VAL A 41 -14.49 1.69 14.23
C VAL A 41 -13.36 2.37 13.46
N CYS A 42 -12.49 3.07 14.18
CA CYS A 42 -11.45 3.92 13.59
C CYS A 42 -10.03 3.36 13.84
N VAL A 43 -9.05 4.06 13.28
CA VAL A 43 -7.64 3.68 13.20
C VAL A 43 -7.06 3.10 14.49
N GLU A 44 -7.29 3.72 15.64
CA GLU A 44 -6.71 3.24 16.91
C GLU A 44 -7.28 1.88 17.32
N GLU A 45 -8.59 1.68 17.15
CA GLU A 45 -9.26 0.43 17.52
C GLU A 45 -8.88 -0.71 16.55
N ILE A 46 -8.83 -0.41 15.25
CA ILE A 46 -8.39 -1.35 14.22
C ILE A 46 -6.94 -1.77 14.47
N GLN A 47 -6.05 -0.79 14.66
CA GLN A 47 -4.64 -1.05 14.92
C GLN A 47 -4.46 -1.88 16.20
N LYS A 48 -5.12 -1.50 17.29
CA LYS A 48 -5.04 -2.21 18.57
C LYS A 48 -5.49 -3.67 18.46
N MET A 49 -6.56 -3.93 17.71
CA MET A 49 -7.06 -5.29 17.50
C MET A 49 -6.09 -6.11 16.66
N LEU A 50 -5.66 -5.61 15.49
CA LEU A 50 -4.78 -6.33 14.59
C LEU A 50 -3.43 -6.67 15.22
N LEU A 51 -2.90 -5.78 16.09
CA LEU A 51 -1.64 -6.00 16.81
C LEU A 51 -1.70 -7.11 17.87
N LYS A 52 -2.89 -7.63 18.23
CA LYS A 52 -3.00 -8.82 19.09
C LYS A 52 -2.56 -10.10 18.39
N TYR A 53 -2.51 -10.11 17.05
CA TYR A 53 -2.41 -11.31 16.24
C TYR A 53 -1.08 -11.37 15.48
N PRO A 54 -0.08 -12.14 15.97
CA PRO A 54 1.25 -12.16 15.39
C PRO A 54 1.34 -12.85 14.02
N ASN A 55 0.32 -13.63 13.65
CA ASN A 55 0.17 -14.28 12.35
C ASN A 55 -0.21 -13.28 11.24
N LEU A 56 -0.69 -12.07 11.56
CA LEU A 56 -0.82 -11.00 10.59
C LEU A 56 0.57 -10.47 10.23
N ILE A 57 0.95 -10.61 8.96
CA ILE A 57 2.30 -10.29 8.48
C ILE A 57 2.33 -9.08 7.55
N ALA A 58 1.23 -8.79 6.85
CA ALA A 58 1.15 -7.62 5.98
C ALA A 58 -0.27 -7.11 5.77
N TRP A 59 -0.37 -5.85 5.38
CA TRP A 59 -1.60 -5.21 4.89
C TRP A 59 -1.31 -4.45 3.60
N PHE A 60 -1.87 -4.92 2.50
CA PHE A 60 -1.81 -4.27 1.19
C PHE A 60 -2.96 -3.27 1.04
N ALA A 61 -2.64 -2.04 0.66
CA ALA A 61 -3.63 -0.98 0.47
C ALA A 61 -3.35 -0.11 -0.77
N GLY A 62 -4.36 0.65 -1.17
CA GLY A 62 -4.28 1.63 -2.25
C GLY A 62 -4.75 3.00 -1.77
N HIS A 63 -5.72 3.59 -2.50
CA HIS A 63 -6.39 4.86 -2.22
C HIS A 63 -5.53 6.13 -2.34
N GLU A 64 -4.33 6.15 -1.78
CA GLU A 64 -3.45 7.32 -1.78
C GLU A 64 -2.67 7.51 -3.10
N HIS A 65 -2.76 6.51 -3.99
CA HIS A 65 -2.10 6.48 -5.29
C HIS A 65 -0.58 6.68 -5.20
N ARG A 66 0.04 6.27 -4.08
CA ARG A 66 1.49 6.33 -3.87
C ARG A 66 2.06 4.98 -3.49
N HIS A 67 3.35 4.80 -3.76
CA HIS A 67 4.16 3.82 -3.07
C HIS A 67 4.50 4.33 -1.67
N HIS A 68 4.14 3.57 -0.65
CA HIS A 68 4.48 3.89 0.74
C HIS A 68 4.53 2.60 1.57
N ILE A 69 5.58 2.45 2.37
CA ILE A 69 5.78 1.31 3.25
C ILE A 69 5.90 1.82 4.67
N LYS A 70 5.20 1.15 5.58
CA LYS A 70 5.21 1.50 6.99
C LYS A 70 5.13 0.25 7.86
N TRP A 71 5.93 0.22 8.91
CA TRP A 71 5.73 -0.72 10.01
C TRP A 71 4.54 -0.30 10.88
N VAL A 72 3.61 -1.22 11.13
CA VAL A 72 2.52 -1.07 12.09
C VAL A 72 2.82 -1.98 13.28
N GLY A 73 3.31 -1.40 14.38
CA GLY A 73 3.70 -2.17 15.57
C GLY A 73 4.59 -1.41 16.53
N ALA A 74 4.94 -2.06 17.64
CA ALA A 74 5.74 -1.47 18.72
C ALA A 74 7.25 -1.57 18.45
N GLU A 75 7.68 -2.61 17.74
CA GLU A 75 9.08 -2.90 17.45
C GLU A 75 9.18 -3.42 16.01
N GLU A 76 9.92 -2.71 15.17
CA GLU A 76 10.07 -3.01 13.75
C GLU A 76 10.61 -4.42 13.54
N GLU A 77 10.07 -5.15 12.56
CA GLU A 77 10.36 -6.56 12.25
C GLU A 77 10.03 -7.58 13.35
N VAL A 78 9.86 -7.16 14.62
CA VAL A 78 9.66 -8.07 15.76
C VAL A 78 8.20 -8.16 16.16
N ARG A 79 7.52 -7.02 16.42
CA ARG A 79 6.13 -6.99 16.93
C ARG A 79 5.26 -6.03 16.13
N GLY A 80 4.55 -6.58 15.14
CA GLY A 80 3.76 -5.80 14.19
C GLY A 80 3.62 -6.46 12.82
N PHE A 81 3.33 -5.65 11.80
CA PHE A 81 3.23 -6.09 10.41
C PHE A 81 3.57 -4.95 9.45
N TRP A 82 3.85 -5.29 8.20
CA TRP A 82 4.12 -4.30 7.15
C TRP A 82 2.82 -3.82 6.50
N GLN A 83 2.53 -2.51 6.54
CA GLN A 83 1.55 -1.90 5.63
C GLN A 83 2.27 -1.48 4.35
N ILE A 84 1.78 -1.95 3.22
CA ILE A 84 2.38 -1.75 1.90
C ILE A 84 1.32 -1.13 0.99
N GLU A 85 1.48 0.16 0.70
CA GLU A 85 0.67 0.92 -0.25
C GLU A 85 1.32 0.90 -1.65
N THR A 86 0.49 0.76 -2.68
CA THR A 86 0.94 0.74 -4.08
C THR A 86 0.36 1.92 -4.86
N ALA A 87 1.16 2.49 -5.78
CA ALA A 87 0.71 3.53 -6.68
C ALA A 87 -0.46 3.06 -7.57
N SER A 88 -1.24 4.02 -8.07
CA SER A 88 -2.32 3.75 -9.01
C SER A 88 -1.78 3.55 -10.43
N HIS A 89 -2.49 2.76 -11.24
CA HIS A 89 -2.24 2.69 -12.68
C HIS A 89 -2.81 3.88 -13.46
N ALA A 90 -3.70 4.67 -12.84
CA ALA A 90 -4.29 5.83 -13.48
C ALA A 90 -3.42 7.08 -13.35
N ASP A 91 -2.77 7.27 -12.20
CA ASP A 91 -1.99 8.47 -11.87
C ASP A 91 -0.48 8.21 -11.97
N TRP A 92 0.31 9.29 -12.09
CA TRP A 92 1.76 9.17 -12.04
C TRP A 92 2.19 8.47 -10.73
N PRO A 93 3.07 7.46 -10.78
CA PRO A 93 3.90 7.02 -11.93
C PRO A 93 3.34 5.90 -12.82
N GLN A 94 2.09 5.47 -12.66
CA GLN A 94 1.47 4.36 -13.39
C GLN A 94 2.22 3.02 -13.25
N GLN A 95 2.65 2.72 -12.03
CA GLN A 95 3.49 1.56 -11.71
C GLN A 95 2.70 0.44 -11.04
N SER A 96 3.06 -0.81 -11.38
CA SER A 96 2.70 -2.01 -10.63
C SER A 96 3.78 -2.36 -9.62
N ARG A 97 3.44 -3.26 -8.69
CA ARG A 97 4.39 -3.84 -7.75
C ARG A 97 4.20 -5.35 -7.67
N THR A 98 5.28 -6.10 -7.81
CA THR A 98 5.32 -7.49 -7.36
C THR A 98 5.64 -7.54 -5.87
N ILE A 99 4.94 -8.42 -5.15
CA ILE A 99 5.16 -8.67 -3.73
C ILE A 99 5.35 -10.18 -3.57
N GLU A 100 6.59 -10.59 -3.36
CA GLU A 100 6.96 -11.98 -3.15
C GLU A 100 7.13 -12.25 -1.67
N ILE A 101 6.40 -13.23 -1.12
CA ILE A 101 6.47 -13.57 0.30
C ILE A 101 7.20 -14.90 0.42
N VAL A 102 8.33 -14.91 1.12
CA VAL A 102 9.16 -16.10 1.31
C VAL A 102 9.37 -16.32 2.81
N ARG A 103 9.29 -17.58 3.24
CA ARG A 103 9.69 -17.98 4.60
C ARG A 103 10.96 -18.81 4.50
N ASP A 104 11.96 -18.46 5.28
CA ASP A 104 13.22 -19.22 5.32
C ASP A 104 13.12 -20.44 6.26
N ALA A 105 14.19 -21.24 6.32
CA ALA A 105 14.24 -22.42 7.18
C ALA A 105 14.28 -22.08 8.69
N THR A 106 14.63 -20.84 9.06
CA THR A 106 14.66 -20.40 10.45
C THR A 106 13.29 -19.93 10.95
N GLY A 107 12.37 -19.65 10.03
CA GLY A 107 11.01 -19.19 10.28
C GLY A 107 10.82 -17.68 10.03
N ASP A 108 11.87 -16.96 9.67
CA ASP A 108 11.80 -15.55 9.30
C ASP A 108 11.03 -15.39 7.98
N ILE A 109 10.26 -14.31 7.86
CA ILE A 109 9.47 -14.00 6.65
C ILE A 109 10.07 -12.79 5.96
N TYR A 110 10.23 -12.88 4.65
CA TYR A 110 10.77 -11.84 3.79
C TYR A 110 9.74 -11.43 2.74
N PHE A 111 9.74 -10.14 2.42
CA PHE A 111 8.93 -9.56 1.35
C PHE A 111 9.86 -8.98 0.29
N GLY A 112 9.92 -9.61 -0.89
CA GLY A 112 10.58 -9.06 -2.07
C GLY A 112 9.64 -8.11 -2.79
N LEU A 113 9.93 -6.81 -2.76
CA LEU A 113 9.13 -5.79 -3.44
C LEU A 113 9.86 -5.31 -4.67
N SER A 114 9.22 -5.41 -5.84
CA SER A 114 9.76 -4.85 -7.08
C SER A 114 8.71 -4.02 -7.83
N ILE A 115 9.09 -2.81 -8.21
CA ILE A 115 8.30 -1.91 -9.03
C ILE A 115 8.40 -2.33 -10.49
N VAL A 116 7.26 -2.32 -11.18
CA VAL A 116 7.15 -2.68 -12.59
C VAL A 116 6.48 -1.53 -13.34
N ASP A 117 7.21 -0.94 -14.28
CA ASP A 117 6.68 0.03 -15.22
C ASP A 117 5.93 -0.67 -16.36
N HIS A 118 4.88 -0.03 -16.88
CA HIS A 118 4.30 -0.49 -18.14
C HIS A 118 5.27 -0.28 -19.32
N ALA A 119 5.12 -1.10 -20.37
CA ALA A 119 6.04 -1.13 -21.52
C ALA A 119 5.94 0.08 -22.47
N GLY A 120 4.92 0.94 -22.29
CA GLY A 120 4.80 2.20 -23.03
C GLY A 120 6.05 3.07 -22.92
N GLY A 121 6.52 3.58 -24.06
CA GLY A 121 7.70 4.45 -24.14
C GLY A 121 7.44 5.88 -23.65
N SER A 122 8.38 6.79 -23.92
CA SER A 122 8.23 8.23 -23.64
C SER A 122 7.50 8.99 -24.74
N GLY A 123 7.44 8.45 -25.96
CA GLY A 123 6.72 9.03 -27.09
C GLY A 123 5.45 8.23 -27.41
N TYR A 124 4.39 8.94 -27.79
CA TYR A 124 3.08 8.34 -28.07
C TYR A 124 2.66 8.35 -29.54
N GLY A 125 3.48 8.89 -30.45
CA GLY A 125 3.15 8.92 -31.88
C GLY A 125 1.73 9.43 -32.15
N ASP A 126 0.95 8.62 -32.88
CA ASP A 126 -0.46 8.89 -33.16
C ASP A 126 -1.44 8.24 -32.14
N ALA A 127 -0.94 7.57 -31.09
CA ALA A 127 -1.74 6.84 -30.10
C ALA A 127 -2.68 5.78 -30.70
N LYS A 128 -2.20 5.01 -31.69
CA LYS A 128 -3.02 3.99 -32.39
C LYS A 128 -2.74 2.56 -31.93
N SER A 129 -1.56 2.30 -31.37
CA SER A 129 -1.23 0.99 -30.77
C SER A 129 -1.35 1.02 -29.24
N PRO A 130 -1.50 -0.13 -28.56
CA PRO A 130 -1.55 -0.19 -27.10
C PRO A 130 -0.33 0.44 -26.40
N LEU A 131 0.88 0.29 -26.96
CA LEU A 131 2.09 0.87 -26.39
C LEU A 131 2.13 2.40 -26.53
N GLU A 132 1.65 2.92 -27.65
CA GLU A 132 1.52 4.36 -27.88
C GLU A 132 0.43 4.98 -26.99
N ILE A 133 -0.70 4.31 -26.81
CA ILE A 133 -1.76 4.74 -25.88
C ILE A 133 -1.24 4.74 -24.44
N ALA A 134 -0.48 3.71 -24.04
CA ALA A 134 0.17 3.67 -22.73
C ALA A 134 1.19 4.81 -22.55
N ALA A 135 1.97 5.12 -23.58
CA ALA A 135 2.88 6.27 -23.57
C ALA A 135 2.12 7.60 -23.44
N LEU A 136 0.99 7.76 -24.13
CA LEU A 136 0.13 8.94 -24.00
C LEU A 136 -0.41 9.06 -22.56
N SER A 137 -0.90 7.95 -22.00
CA SER A 137 -1.38 7.87 -20.63
C SER A 137 -0.30 8.33 -19.64
N ARG A 138 0.95 7.90 -19.82
CA ARG A 138 2.08 8.33 -19.00
C ARG A 138 2.29 9.83 -19.06
N VAL A 139 2.29 10.43 -20.25
CA VAL A 139 2.44 11.89 -20.43
C VAL A 139 1.31 12.66 -19.74
N LEU A 140 0.06 12.20 -19.90
CA LEU A 140 -1.09 12.81 -19.25
C LEU A 140 -1.00 12.69 -17.72
N SER A 141 -0.64 11.51 -17.22
CA SER A 141 -0.51 11.24 -15.79
C SER A 141 0.60 12.07 -15.14
N ALA A 142 1.67 12.42 -15.86
CA ALA A 142 2.74 13.28 -15.35
C ALA A 142 2.32 14.76 -15.27
N ASN A 143 1.33 15.18 -16.05
CA ASN A 143 0.91 16.57 -16.16
C ASN A 143 -0.10 16.97 -15.08
N ILE A 144 0.33 16.93 -13.83
CA ILE A 144 -0.52 17.15 -12.67
C ILE A 144 -0.32 18.57 -12.14
N TRP A 145 -1.29 19.44 -12.38
CA TRP A 145 -1.20 20.85 -11.99
C TRP A 145 -1.10 21.04 -10.48
N GLN A 146 -1.72 20.15 -9.67
CA GLN A 146 -1.64 20.18 -8.21
C GLN A 146 -0.23 19.91 -7.65
N LYS A 147 0.71 19.49 -8.50
CA LYS A 147 2.11 19.20 -8.16
C LYS A 147 3.09 20.24 -8.69
N ARG A 148 2.59 21.33 -9.29
CA ARG A 148 3.40 22.45 -9.79
C ARG A 148 3.78 23.39 -8.66
N ALA A 149 5.08 23.64 -8.51
CA ALA A 149 5.62 24.48 -7.43
C ALA A 149 5.10 25.92 -7.52
N GLU A 150 4.96 26.45 -8.74
CA GLU A 150 4.41 27.77 -9.02
C GLU A 150 2.94 27.94 -8.62
N LEU A 151 2.21 26.83 -8.40
CA LEU A 151 0.82 26.82 -7.91
C LEU A 151 0.73 26.48 -6.40
N GLY A 152 1.85 26.47 -5.68
CA GLY A 152 1.89 26.26 -4.23
C GLY A 152 1.86 24.79 -3.81
N ALA A 153 2.29 23.86 -4.66
CA ALA A 153 2.36 22.45 -4.31
C ALA A 153 3.32 22.18 -3.14
N ASN A 154 2.86 21.45 -2.12
CA ASN A 154 3.69 21.03 -0.98
C ASN A 154 4.76 20.00 -1.34
N HIS A 155 4.52 19.24 -2.41
CA HIS A 155 5.39 18.17 -2.89
C HIS A 155 5.37 18.12 -4.42
N ASP A 156 6.49 17.74 -5.02
CA ASP A 156 6.57 17.51 -6.46
C ASP A 156 5.84 16.22 -6.90
N VAL A 157 5.80 15.99 -8.21
CA VAL A 157 5.08 14.88 -8.84
C VAL A 157 5.63 13.51 -8.43
N ASN A 158 6.92 13.41 -8.11
CA ASN A 158 7.57 12.16 -7.69
C ASN A 158 7.24 11.76 -6.25
N TRP A 159 6.52 12.59 -5.50
CA TRP A 159 6.02 12.20 -4.18
C TRP A 159 5.20 10.91 -4.20
N TRP A 160 4.41 10.69 -5.28
CA TRP A 160 3.65 9.44 -5.46
C TRP A 160 4.52 8.23 -5.79
N CYS A 161 5.73 8.43 -6.30
CA CYS A 161 6.69 7.34 -6.51
C CYS A 161 7.18 6.73 -5.18
N GLY A 162 6.92 7.39 -4.04
CA GLY A 162 7.43 7.00 -2.73
C GLY A 162 8.93 7.28 -2.57
N ARG A 163 9.43 7.04 -1.36
CA ARG A 163 10.87 7.10 -1.05
C ARG A 163 11.59 5.90 -1.66
N ALA A 164 12.92 5.93 -1.71
CA ALA A 164 13.71 4.76 -2.11
C ALA A 164 13.39 3.52 -1.25
N SER A 165 13.16 3.73 0.05
CA SER A 165 12.74 2.69 1.00
C SER A 165 11.33 2.14 0.76
N ASP A 166 10.53 2.82 -0.07
CA ASP A 166 9.17 2.41 -0.39
C ASP A 166 9.08 1.59 -1.69
N ARG A 167 10.18 1.42 -2.44
CA ARG A 167 10.18 0.90 -3.82
C ARG A 167 10.74 -0.53 -3.90
N ASN A 168 11.95 -0.67 -4.46
CA ASN A 168 12.60 -1.96 -4.67
C ASN A 168 13.38 -2.35 -3.42
N VAL A 169 12.72 -3.01 -2.46
CA VAL A 169 13.30 -3.32 -1.15
C VAL A 169 12.94 -4.73 -0.72
N ILE A 170 13.78 -5.29 0.16
CA ILE A 170 13.45 -6.51 0.91
C ILE A 170 13.04 -6.08 2.32
N LEU A 171 11.83 -6.46 2.73
CA LEU A 171 11.36 -6.28 4.11
C LEU A 171 11.47 -7.59 4.86
N LYS A 172 11.59 -7.53 6.19
CA LYS A 172 11.71 -8.72 7.05
C LYS A 172 10.70 -8.69 8.19
N ILE A 173 10.26 -9.87 8.63
CA ILE A 173 9.66 -10.13 9.92
C ILE A 173 10.43 -11.28 10.56
N ASN A 174 10.96 -11.03 11.76
CA ASN A 174 11.64 -12.05 12.55
C ASN A 174 10.63 -13.09 13.01
N LYS A 175 11.05 -14.35 13.10
CA LYS A 175 10.25 -15.46 13.63
C LYS A 175 9.70 -15.11 15.02
N ARG A 176 8.47 -15.53 15.27
CA ARG A 176 7.70 -15.27 16.50
C ARG A 176 7.35 -16.58 17.19
#